data_AF-A0A5C7VAH7-F1
#
_entry.id   AF-A0A5C7VAH7-F1
#
_cell.length_a   1.000
_cell.length_b   1.000
_cell.length_c   1.000
_cell.angle_alpha   90.00
_cell.angle_beta   90.00
_cell.angle_gamma   90.00
#
_symmetry.space_group_name_H-M   'P 1'
#
loop_
_entity.id
_entity.type
_entity.pdbx_description
1 polymer ?
#
loop_
_entity_poly.entity_id
_entity_poly.type
_entity_poly.pdbx_seq_one_letter_code
_entity_poly.pdbx_strand_id
1 'polypeptide(L)' 'MTQHLTLNFDGPDALARAALAELLQRFPQAHFTELDPGRYTVTTDAATAERLAQQPQWRAAMAA' A
#
# COMPACT_ATOMS: atom_id res chain seq x y z
N MET A 1 17.26 4.00 2.22
CA MET A 1 16.95 3.75 0.81
C MET A 1 15.43 3.72 0.68
N THR A 2 14.87 4.50 -0.23
CA THR A 2 13.44 4.51 -0.54
C THR A 2 13.12 3.39 -1.52
N GLN A 3 12.06 2.64 -1.24
CA GLN A 3 11.51 1.57 -2.05
C GLN A 3 10.18 2.02 -2.67
N HIS A 4 9.91 1.48 -3.84
CA HIS A 4 8.65 1.65 -4.55
C HIS A 4 7.97 0.29 -4.68
N LEU A 5 6.70 0.22 -4.29
CA LEU A 5 5.88 -0.97 -4.47
C LEU A 5 4.48 -0.58 -4.92
N THR A 6 3.82 -1.48 -5.63
CA THR A 6 2.41 -1.38 -5.96
C THR A 6 1.64 -2.22 -4.96
N LEU A 7 0.68 -1.62 -4.27
CA LEU A 7 -0.33 -2.32 -3.48
C LEU A 7 -1.61 -2.45 -4.28
N ASN A 8 -2.12 -3.67 -4.36
CA ASN A 8 -3.42 -3.97 -4.93
C ASN A 8 -4.32 -4.50 -3.82
N PHE A 9 -5.48 -3.88 -3.63
CA PHE A 9 -6.48 -4.33 -2.67
C PHE A 9 -7.18 -5.58 -3.22
N ASP A 10 -7.29 -6.63 -2.40
CA ASP A 10 -7.95 -7.89 -2.81
C ASP A 10 -9.44 -7.94 -2.40
N GLY A 11 -9.97 -6.88 -1.80
CA GLY A 11 -11.36 -6.77 -1.39
C GLY A 11 -12.23 -5.91 -2.33
N PRO A 12 -13.51 -5.68 -1.97
CA PRO A 12 -14.41 -4.80 -2.71
C PRO A 12 -13.87 -3.35 -2.79
N ASP A 13 -13.92 -2.73 -3.96
CA ASP A 13 -13.40 -1.36 -4.19
C ASP A 13 -13.96 -0.32 -3.20
N ALA A 14 -15.22 -0.47 -2.80
CA ALA A 14 -15.86 0.41 -1.81
C ALA A 14 -15.15 0.40 -0.44
N LEU A 15 -14.44 -0.69 -0.10
CA LEU A 15 -13.69 -0.84 1.14
C LEU A 15 -12.21 -0.46 0.99
N ALA A 16 -11.68 -0.34 -0.24
CA ALA A 16 -10.27 -0.05 -0.48
C ALA A 16 -9.83 1.26 0.18
N ARG A 17 -10.67 2.31 0.10
CA ARG A 17 -10.40 3.60 0.73
C ARG A 17 -10.36 3.53 2.26
N ALA A 18 -11.25 2.74 2.86
CA ALA A 18 -11.26 2.54 4.31
C ALA A 18 -10.01 1.78 4.77
N ALA A 19 -9.67 0.69 4.07
CA ALA A 19 -8.46 -0.08 4.30
C ALA A 19 -7.19 0.77 4.10
N LEU A 20 -7.18 1.69 3.13
CA LEU A 20 -6.07 2.61 2.90
C LEU A 20 -5.91 3.59 4.05
N ALA A 21 -7.01 4.12 4.59
CA ALA A 21 -6.97 5.02 5.75
C ALA A 21 -6.31 4.35 6.96
N GLU A 22 -6.58 3.06 7.20
CA GLU A 22 -5.89 2.28 8.25
C GLU A 22 -4.38 2.17 7.99
N LEU A 23 -3.97 1.94 6.73
CA LEU A 23 -2.55 1.90 6.38
C LEU A 23 -1.87 3.25 6.58
N LEU A 24 -2.50 4.36 6.20
CA LEU A 24 -1.97 5.71 6.40
C LEU A 24 -1.76 6.04 7.88
N GLN A 25 -2.67 5.58 8.76
CA GLN A 25 -2.52 5.74 10.20
C GLN A 25 -1.38 4.89 10.76
N ARG A 26 -1.20 3.66 10.25
CA ARG A 26 -0.18 2.71 10.73
C ARG A 26 1.22 3.00 10.19
N PHE A 27 1.29 3.58 8.99
CA PHE A 27 2.51 3.88 8.25
C PHE A 27 2.52 5.35 7.79
N PRO A 28 2.59 6.33 8.72
CA PRO A 28 2.51 7.75 8.39
C PRO A 28 3.70 8.26 7.55
N GLN A 29 4.77 7.48 7.47
CA GLN A 29 5.98 7.76 6.70
C GLN A 29 5.84 7.36 5.23
N ALA A 30 4.86 6.51 4.89
CA ALA A 30 4.67 5.97 3.56
C ALA A 30 3.78 6.89 2.72
N HIS A 31 4.16 7.11 1.47
CA HIS A 31 3.42 7.93 0.54
C HIS A 31 2.67 7.07 -0.46
N PHE A 32 1.34 7.16 -0.47
CA PHE A 32 0.45 6.36 -1.31
C PHE A 32 -0.15 7.23 -2.43
N THR A 33 0.02 6.80 -3.68
CA THR A 33 -0.53 7.45 -4.87
C THR A 33 -1.50 6.50 -5.56
N GLU A 34 -2.76 6.90 -5.70
CA GLU A 34 -3.78 6.11 -6.40
C GLU A 34 -3.46 6.06 -7.90
N LEU A 35 -3.39 4.84 -8.45
CA LEU A 35 -3.31 4.60 -9.89
C LEU A 35 -4.70 4.30 -10.46
N ASP A 36 -5.41 3.40 -9.80
CA ASP A 36 -6.77 2.95 -10.11
C ASP A 36 -7.51 2.72 -8.78
N PRO A 37 -8.86 2.64 -8.77
CA PRO A 37 -9.60 2.21 -7.58
C PRO A 37 -9.06 0.89 -7.04
N GLY A 38 -8.59 0.88 -5.79
CA GLY A 38 -7.99 -0.31 -5.18
C GLY A 38 -6.52 -0.57 -5.52
N ARG A 39 -5.88 0.24 -6.37
CA ARG A 39 -4.48 0.07 -6.74
C ARG A 39 -3.66 1.33 -6.48
N TYR A 40 -2.61 1.19 -5.68
CA TYR A 40 -1.81 2.31 -5.20
C TYR A 40 -0.32 2.04 -5.40
N THR A 41 0.40 3.04 -5.91
CA THR A 41 1.86 3.07 -5.80
C THR A 41 2.22 3.59 -4.41
N VAL A 42 3.16 2.94 -3.74
CA VAL A 42 3.63 3.32 -2.41
C VAL A 42 5.13 3.55 -2.43
N THR A 43 5.53 4.70 -1.91
CA THR A 43 6.92 5.08 -1.74
C THR A 43 7.24 5.14 -0.26
N THR A 44 8.19 4.33 0.20
CA THR A 44 8.50 4.22 1.64
C THR A 44 9.90 3.62 1.87
N ASP A 45 10.39 3.58 3.11
CA ASP A 45 11.62 2.84 3.43
C ASP A 45 11.44 1.31 3.33
N ALA A 46 12.56 0.58 3.26
CA ALA A 46 12.54 -0.87 3.09
C ALA A 46 11.81 -1.63 4.22
N ALA A 47 11.97 -1.22 5.47
CA ALA A 47 11.32 -1.91 6.59
C ALA A 47 9.80 -1.72 6.54
N THR A 48 9.33 -0.53 6.18
CA THR A 48 7.90 -0.28 5.97
C THR A 48 7.38 -1.01 4.75
N ALA A 49 8.14 -1.11 3.66
CA ALA A 49 7.77 -1.88 2.47
C ALA A 49 7.55 -3.37 2.79
N GLU A 50 8.43 -3.98 3.58
CA GLU A 50 8.28 -5.37 4.03
C GLU A 50 7.02 -5.56 4.89
N ARG A 51 6.71 -4.60 5.75
CA ARG A 51 5.49 -4.64 6.59
C ARG A 51 4.22 -4.44 5.77
N LEU A 52 4.25 -3.61 4.74
CA LEU A 52 3.14 -3.42 3.81
C LEU A 52 2.89 -4.66 2.96
N ALA A 53 3.94 -5.39 2.58
CA ALA A 53 3.84 -6.65 1.85
C ALA A 53 3.20 -7.79 2.66
N GLN A 54 3.12 -7.64 3.99
CA GLN A 54 2.49 -8.62 4.90
C GLN A 54 1.04 -8.28 5.24
N GLN A 55 0.44 -7.26 4.63
CA GLN A 55 -0.93 -6.87 4.96
C GLN A 55 -1.93 -7.87 4.33
N PRO A 56 -2.83 -8.48 5.11
CA PRO A 56 -3.64 -9.61 4.65
C PRO A 56 -4.66 -9.26 3.55
N GLN A 57 -5.07 -8.00 3.48
CA GLN A 57 -6.05 -7.49 2.52
C GLN A 57 -5.39 -6.80 1.31
N TRP A 58 -4.06 -6.83 1.21
CA TRP A 58 -3.30 -6.14 0.17
C TRP A 58 -2.24 -7.05 -0.43
N ARG A 59 -2.23 -7.16 -1.75
CA ARG A 59 -1.14 -7.77 -2.50
C ARG A 59 -0.11 -6.73 -2.90
N ALA A 60 1.10 -6.86 -2.37
CA ALA A 60 2.23 -6.03 -2.76
C ALA A 60 3.01 -6.66 -3.93
N ALA A 61 3.37 -5.83 -4.90
CA ALA A 61 4.34 -6.16 -5.94
C ALA A 61 5.42 -5.06 -5.93
N MET A 62 6.69 -5.42 -5.86
CA MET A 62 7.74 -4.42 -6.02
C MET A 62 7.65 -3.78 -7.40
N ALA A 63 7.72 -2.45 -7.45
CA ALA A 63 7.89 -1.76 -8.72
C ALA A 63 9.36 -1.97 -9.13
N ALA A 64 9.56 -2.66 -10.25
CA ALA A 64 10.89 -2.93 -10.81
C ALA A 64 11.56 -1.65 -11.32
#